data_AF-A0A7V3XEL7-F1
#
_entry.id   AF-A0A7V3XEL7-F1
#
_cell.length_a   1.000
_cell.length_b   1.000
_cell.length_c   1.000
_cell.angle_alpha   90.00
_cell.angle_beta   90.00
_cell.angle_gamma   90.00
#
_symmetry.space_group_name_H-M   'P 1'
#
loop_
_entity.id
_entity.type
_entity.pdbx_description
1 polymer ?
#
loop_
_entity_poly.entity_id
_entity_poly.type
_entity_poly.pdbx_seq_one_letter_code
_entity_poly.pdbx_strand_id
1 'polypeptide(L)'
;MFPGFRERRLRKKISKYQKQCLENPADIALHLRVAQLHMELGETENAADRYRQAIRILRNSGEPLSNANASGWLINLYQQLIAVAPLDVEAYNGLGETYCERREFSKALEVYTSLLQRLIQAGKYREALAQCANMLVLDSNNISIRETYAGLLYRLGMLEKGAAEWKEIAELYLLQNKPEEALTSYFKALELTPLDRGLQEKLLKLSGSLKLPKPAQAHSVDSSAFPEKLPLSEPPEKGNPLEVKPSDARIPSSQPGGGTLTEISKGGFHGASLKKLPFERDRLEASLRKVLESKERAEKLLATVGSLQPDQDPKPLWIAIKQRIADLEAIELEIRGQISTR
;
A
#
# COMPACT_ATOMS: atom_id res chain seq x y z
N MET A 1 36.89 -26.53 6.91
CA MET A 1 36.52 -26.22 5.51
C MET A 1 36.55 -24.71 5.36
N PHE A 2 37.43 -24.13 4.55
CA PHE A 2 37.59 -22.67 4.45
C PHE A 2 36.31 -22.01 3.90
N PRO A 3 35.76 -20.97 4.56
CA PRO A 3 34.52 -20.30 4.14
C PRO A 3 34.54 -19.85 2.67
N GLY A 4 35.67 -19.30 2.21
CA GLY A 4 35.82 -18.79 0.84
C GLY A 4 35.82 -19.87 -0.26
N PHE A 5 36.14 -21.12 0.04
CA PHE A 5 36.12 -22.19 -0.97
C PHE A 5 34.68 -22.61 -1.31
N ARG A 6 33.82 -22.70 -0.30
CA ARG A 6 32.38 -23.00 -0.47
C ARG A 6 31.69 -21.88 -1.23
N GLU A 7 31.92 -20.64 -0.84
CA GLU A 7 31.35 -19.46 -1.50
C GLU A 7 31.76 -19.40 -2.99
N ARG A 8 33.06 -19.55 -3.29
CA ARG A 8 33.55 -19.54 -4.68
C ARG A 8 32.91 -20.64 -5.53
N ARG A 9 32.67 -21.82 -4.95
CA ARG A 9 31.98 -22.93 -5.63
C ARG A 9 30.52 -22.60 -5.90
N LEU A 10 29.82 -21.99 -4.95
CA LEU A 10 28.43 -21.55 -5.11
C LEU A 10 28.31 -20.46 -6.18
N ARG A 11 29.17 -19.44 -6.15
CA ARG A 11 29.20 -18.37 -7.18
C ARG A 11 29.42 -18.92 -8.59
N LYS A 12 30.33 -19.90 -8.75
CA LYS A 12 30.52 -20.59 -10.04
C LYS A 12 29.25 -21.33 -10.51
N LYS A 13 28.56 -22.02 -9.60
CA LYS A 13 27.28 -22.68 -9.92
C LYS A 13 26.21 -21.68 -10.31
N ILE A 14 26.08 -20.58 -9.55
CA ILE A 14 25.14 -19.48 -9.86
C ILE A 14 25.39 -18.96 -11.26
N SER A 15 26.64 -18.63 -11.62
CA SER A 15 26.97 -18.15 -12.96
C SER A 15 26.59 -19.15 -14.05
N LYS A 16 26.81 -20.45 -13.84
CA LYS A 16 26.38 -21.50 -14.79
C LYS A 16 24.86 -21.53 -14.96
N TYR A 17 24.10 -21.57 -13.86
CA TYR A 17 22.64 -21.62 -13.93
C TYR A 17 22.03 -20.31 -14.45
N GLN A 18 22.63 -19.16 -14.16
CA GLN A 18 22.20 -17.88 -14.72
C GLN A 18 22.35 -17.84 -16.24
N LYS A 19 23.42 -18.44 -16.81
CA LYS A 19 23.54 -18.60 -18.26
C LYS A 19 22.42 -19.48 -18.83
N GLN A 20 22.09 -20.58 -18.15
CA GLN A 20 20.98 -21.44 -18.56
C GLN A 20 19.62 -20.73 -18.47
N CYS A 21 19.43 -19.84 -17.48
CA CYS A 21 18.24 -18.98 -17.42
C CYS A 21 18.16 -17.99 -18.59
N LEU A 22 19.29 -17.58 -19.19
CA LEU A 22 19.27 -16.72 -20.39
C LEU A 22 18.90 -17.53 -21.63
N GLU A 23 19.31 -18.79 -21.70
CA GLU A 23 18.97 -19.71 -22.80
C GLU A 23 17.49 -20.12 -22.74
N ASN A 24 16.98 -20.41 -21.53
CA ASN A 24 15.60 -20.80 -21.28
C ASN A 24 14.95 -19.90 -20.21
N PRO A 25 14.54 -18.66 -20.55
CA PRO A 25 14.01 -17.69 -19.58
C PRO A 25 12.73 -18.12 -18.87
N ALA A 26 11.92 -18.96 -19.52
CA ALA A 26 10.64 -19.45 -19.00
C ALA A 26 10.78 -20.70 -18.11
N ASP A 27 11.98 -21.23 -17.90
CA ASP A 27 12.17 -22.40 -17.04
C ASP A 27 12.17 -21.98 -15.56
N ILE A 28 11.03 -22.21 -14.91
CA ILE A 28 10.81 -21.92 -13.49
C ILE A 28 11.83 -22.66 -12.61
N ALA A 29 12.15 -23.91 -12.93
CA ALA A 29 13.04 -24.73 -12.10
C ALA A 29 14.46 -24.15 -12.04
N LEU A 30 14.93 -23.56 -13.14
CA LEU A 30 16.22 -22.86 -13.16
C LEU A 30 16.21 -21.62 -12.25
N HIS A 31 15.15 -20.81 -12.28
CA HIS A 31 15.05 -19.65 -11.39
C HIS A 31 15.02 -20.06 -9.92
N LEU A 32 14.30 -21.13 -9.57
CA LEU A 32 14.29 -21.67 -8.20
C LEU A 32 15.66 -22.19 -7.77
N ARG A 33 16.38 -22.84 -8.69
CA ARG A 33 17.72 -23.33 -8.39
C ARG A 33 18.68 -22.18 -8.12
N VAL A 34 18.59 -21.08 -8.88
CA VAL A 34 19.39 -19.88 -8.64
C VAL A 34 18.99 -19.19 -7.33
N ALA A 35 17.68 -19.09 -7.02
CA ALA A 35 17.19 -18.54 -5.76
C ALA A 35 17.74 -19.30 -4.54
N GLN A 36 17.69 -20.63 -4.57
CA GLN A 36 18.21 -21.49 -3.50
C GLN A 36 19.73 -21.29 -3.30
N LEU A 37 20.49 -21.14 -4.38
CA LEU A 37 21.94 -20.89 -4.28
C LEU A 37 22.25 -19.52 -3.70
N HIS A 38 21.45 -18.49 -4.00
CA HIS A 38 21.57 -17.17 -3.36
C HIS A 38 21.19 -17.24 -1.87
N MET A 39 20.17 -18.04 -1.51
CA MET A 39 19.83 -18.32 -0.11
C MET A 39 20.97 -18.99 0.66
N GLU A 40 21.64 -19.98 0.05
CA GLU A 40 22.82 -20.61 0.66
C GLU A 40 23.99 -19.64 0.87
N LEU A 41 24.01 -18.53 0.13
CA LEU A 41 24.99 -17.43 0.29
C LEU A 41 24.52 -16.32 1.23
N GLY A 42 23.27 -16.37 1.73
CA GLY A 42 22.67 -15.29 2.52
C GLY A 42 22.28 -14.06 1.71
N GLU A 43 22.29 -14.14 0.38
CA GLU A 43 21.94 -13.04 -0.53
C GLU A 43 20.41 -13.00 -0.75
N THR A 44 19.67 -12.56 0.26
CA THR A 44 18.19 -12.62 0.30
C THR A 44 17.51 -11.82 -0.81
N GLU A 45 18.01 -10.63 -1.14
CA GLU A 45 17.45 -9.81 -2.24
C GLU A 45 17.61 -10.48 -3.61
N ASN A 46 18.79 -11.06 -3.88
CA ASN A 46 19.01 -11.80 -5.13
C ASN A 46 18.10 -13.04 -5.23
N ALA A 47 17.85 -13.71 -4.09
CA ALA A 47 16.89 -14.81 -4.04
C ALA A 47 15.45 -14.32 -4.28
N ALA A 48 15.06 -13.21 -3.65
CA ALA A 48 13.75 -12.58 -3.81
C ALA A 48 13.47 -12.27 -5.30
N ASP A 49 14.43 -11.66 -6.00
CA ASP A 49 14.29 -11.35 -7.42
C ASP A 49 14.06 -12.59 -8.28
N ARG A 50 14.73 -13.70 -7.97
CA ARG A 50 14.53 -14.97 -8.69
C ARG A 50 13.17 -15.59 -8.41
N TYR A 51 12.67 -15.51 -7.18
CA TYR A 51 11.29 -15.91 -6.88
C TYR A 51 10.26 -15.02 -7.60
N ARG A 52 10.46 -13.70 -7.63
CA ARG A 52 9.60 -12.77 -8.39
C ARG A 52 9.56 -13.12 -9.87
N GLN A 53 10.69 -13.50 -10.47
CA GLN A 53 10.72 -13.96 -11.87
C GLN A 53 9.97 -15.28 -12.07
N ALA A 54 10.17 -16.27 -11.19
CA ALA A 54 9.42 -17.53 -11.23
C ALA A 54 7.90 -17.30 -11.14
N ILE A 55 7.45 -16.42 -10.24
CA ILE A 55 6.05 -16.02 -10.08
C ILE A 55 5.52 -15.35 -11.36
N ARG A 56 6.29 -14.43 -11.95
CA ARG A 56 5.91 -13.75 -13.20
C ARG A 56 5.73 -14.73 -14.36
N ILE A 57 6.66 -15.68 -14.52
CA ILE A 57 6.59 -16.71 -15.55
C ILE A 57 5.33 -17.56 -15.36
N LEU A 58 5.08 -18.01 -14.14
CA LEU A 58 3.93 -18.86 -13.83
C LEU A 58 2.59 -18.12 -14.04
N ARG A 59 2.50 -16.84 -13.68
CA ARG A 59 1.29 -16.03 -13.97
C ARG A 59 1.11 -15.76 -15.46
N ASN A 60 2.20 -15.69 -16.22
CA ASN A 60 2.17 -15.44 -17.66
C ASN A 60 2.00 -16.72 -18.50
N SER A 61 1.99 -17.92 -17.90
CA SER A 61 1.81 -19.18 -18.64
C SER A 61 0.42 -19.32 -19.27
N GLY A 62 -0.54 -18.50 -18.83
CA GLY A 62 -1.94 -18.56 -19.27
C GLY A 62 -2.73 -19.68 -18.61
N GLU A 63 -2.12 -20.45 -17.70
CA GLU A 63 -2.85 -21.42 -16.91
C GLU A 63 -3.81 -20.71 -15.95
N PRO A 64 -5.11 -21.08 -15.94
CA PRO A 64 -6.07 -20.44 -15.07
C PRO A 64 -5.75 -20.78 -13.61
N LEU A 65 -5.83 -19.77 -12.74
CA LEU A 65 -5.52 -19.91 -11.32
C LEU A 65 -6.53 -20.79 -10.57
N SER A 66 -7.69 -21.06 -11.17
CA SER A 66 -8.61 -22.11 -10.71
C SER A 66 -8.01 -23.53 -10.80
N ASN A 67 -6.92 -23.72 -11.55
CA ASN A 67 -6.17 -24.96 -11.54
C ASN A 67 -5.45 -25.12 -10.18
N ALA A 68 -5.80 -26.20 -9.47
CA ALA A 68 -5.24 -26.50 -8.15
C ALA A 68 -3.71 -26.65 -8.17
N ASN A 69 -3.15 -27.13 -9.28
CA ASN A 69 -1.70 -27.27 -9.43
C ASN A 69 -1.03 -25.90 -9.59
N ALA A 70 -1.47 -25.08 -10.55
CA ALA A 70 -0.89 -23.76 -10.80
C ALA A 70 -0.97 -22.85 -9.57
N SER A 71 -2.14 -22.79 -8.93
CA SER A 71 -2.32 -22.02 -7.68
C SER A 71 -1.49 -22.58 -6.52
N GLY A 72 -1.35 -23.90 -6.41
CA GLY A 72 -0.49 -24.54 -5.41
C GLY A 72 0.99 -24.16 -5.56
N TRP A 73 1.49 -24.13 -6.79
CA TRP A 73 2.85 -23.65 -7.10
C TRP A 73 3.02 -22.17 -6.75
N LEU A 74 2.06 -21.31 -7.11
CA LEU A 74 2.12 -19.88 -6.76
C LEU A 74 2.12 -19.64 -5.25
N ILE A 75 1.26 -20.33 -4.51
CA ILE A 75 1.23 -20.25 -3.04
C ILE A 75 2.61 -20.57 -2.47
N ASN A 76 3.23 -21.65 -2.94
CA ASN A 76 4.58 -22.03 -2.49
C ASN A 76 5.61 -20.94 -2.82
N LEU A 77 5.61 -20.42 -4.05
CA LEU A 77 6.55 -19.39 -4.48
C LEU A 77 6.39 -18.09 -3.69
N TYR A 78 5.16 -17.64 -3.44
CA TYR A 78 4.92 -16.46 -2.60
C TYR A 78 5.38 -16.69 -1.16
N GLN A 79 5.14 -17.86 -0.58
CA GLN A 79 5.62 -18.18 0.77
C GLN A 79 7.16 -18.16 0.85
N GLN A 80 7.85 -18.69 -0.17
CA GLN A 80 9.31 -18.59 -0.26
C GLN A 80 9.79 -17.14 -0.40
N LEU A 81 9.12 -16.33 -1.22
CA LEU A 81 9.44 -14.91 -1.38
C LEU A 81 9.25 -14.15 -0.07
N ILE A 82 8.14 -14.38 0.64
CA ILE A 82 7.86 -13.77 1.95
C ILE A 82 8.90 -14.17 2.99
N ALA A 83 9.37 -15.42 2.98
CA ALA A 83 10.40 -15.88 3.91
C ALA A 83 11.73 -15.12 3.76
N VAL A 84 12.05 -14.66 2.54
CA VAL A 84 13.31 -13.95 2.25
C VAL A 84 13.15 -12.42 2.22
N ALA A 85 11.93 -11.95 1.94
CA ALA A 85 11.53 -10.55 1.88
C ALA A 85 10.23 -10.34 2.71
N PRO A 86 10.34 -10.31 4.05
CA PRO A 86 9.17 -10.38 4.97
C PRO A 86 8.26 -9.15 4.95
N LEU A 87 8.63 -8.09 4.24
CA LEU A 87 7.85 -6.86 4.08
C LEU A 87 7.48 -6.62 2.60
N ASP A 88 7.60 -7.63 1.73
CA ASP A 88 7.22 -7.54 0.32
C ASP A 88 5.69 -7.55 0.17
N VAL A 89 5.10 -6.35 0.10
CA VAL A 89 3.66 -6.14 -0.04
C VAL A 89 3.08 -6.84 -1.27
N GLU A 90 3.80 -6.85 -2.39
CA GLU A 90 3.32 -7.49 -3.63
C GLU A 90 3.20 -9.01 -3.45
N ALA A 91 4.14 -9.62 -2.72
CA ALA A 91 4.13 -11.05 -2.44
C ALA A 91 2.92 -11.45 -1.56
N TYR A 92 2.63 -10.68 -0.52
CA TYR A 92 1.45 -10.89 0.32
C TYR A 92 0.15 -10.66 -0.44
N ASN A 93 0.07 -9.62 -1.27
CA ASN A 93 -1.09 -9.37 -2.13
C ASN A 93 -1.33 -10.51 -3.11
N GLY A 94 -0.28 -10.96 -3.80
CA GLY A 94 -0.37 -12.08 -4.72
C GLY A 94 -0.78 -13.39 -4.04
N LEU A 95 -0.28 -13.64 -2.82
CA LEU A 95 -0.67 -14.81 -2.03
C LEU A 95 -2.15 -14.74 -1.59
N GLY A 96 -2.58 -13.58 -1.09
CA GLY A 96 -3.97 -13.35 -0.69
C GLY A 96 -4.94 -13.49 -1.86
N GLU A 97 -4.61 -12.91 -3.01
CA GLU A 97 -5.37 -13.04 -4.26
C GLU A 97 -5.48 -14.52 -4.70
N THR A 98 -4.36 -15.26 -4.67
CA THR A 98 -4.36 -16.69 -5.02
C THR A 98 -5.27 -17.51 -4.09
N TYR A 99 -5.33 -17.18 -2.79
CA TYR A 99 -6.28 -17.81 -1.87
C TYR A 99 -7.74 -17.41 -2.15
N CYS A 100 -8.00 -16.14 -2.47
CA CYS A 100 -9.33 -15.66 -2.86
C CYS A 100 -9.85 -16.38 -4.11
N GLU A 101 -9.01 -16.58 -5.13
CA GLU A 101 -9.38 -17.32 -6.34
C GLU A 101 -9.73 -18.79 -6.07
N ARG A 102 -9.06 -19.39 -5.07
CA ARG A 102 -9.39 -20.72 -4.55
C ARG A 102 -10.60 -20.73 -3.61
N ARG A 103 -11.24 -19.57 -3.38
CA ARG A 103 -12.34 -19.36 -2.41
C ARG A 103 -11.94 -19.66 -0.96
N GLU A 104 -10.65 -19.64 -0.65
CA GLU A 104 -10.09 -19.84 0.68
C GLU A 104 -9.95 -18.50 1.43
N PHE A 105 -11.07 -17.78 1.59
CA PHE A 105 -11.08 -16.39 2.10
C PHE A 105 -10.51 -16.22 3.50
N SER A 106 -10.67 -17.21 4.38
CA SER A 106 -10.09 -17.19 5.72
C SER A 106 -8.56 -17.11 5.67
N LYS A 107 -7.93 -17.90 4.80
CA LYS A 107 -6.47 -17.87 4.61
C LYS A 107 -6.00 -16.57 3.96
N ALA A 108 -6.78 -16.01 3.03
CA ALA A 108 -6.45 -14.70 2.47
C ALA A 108 -6.42 -13.61 3.56
N LEU A 109 -7.40 -13.61 4.47
CA LEU A 109 -7.42 -12.69 5.61
C LEU A 109 -6.25 -12.92 6.57
N GLU A 110 -5.88 -14.18 6.85
CA GLU A 110 -4.68 -14.51 7.65
C GLU A 110 -3.39 -13.94 7.01
N VAL A 111 -3.28 -14.01 5.69
CA VAL A 111 -2.13 -13.46 4.94
C VAL A 111 -2.09 -11.94 5.07
N TYR A 112 -3.21 -11.25 4.84
CA TYR A 112 -3.27 -9.79 4.95
C TYR A 112 -3.05 -9.29 6.39
N THR A 113 -3.62 -9.96 7.38
CA THR A 113 -3.39 -9.64 8.80
C THR A 113 -1.92 -9.85 9.20
N SER A 114 -1.28 -10.90 8.69
CA SER A 114 0.16 -11.15 8.90
C SER A 114 1.03 -10.03 8.32
N LEU A 115 0.74 -9.56 7.10
CA LEU A 115 1.43 -8.40 6.52
C LEU A 115 1.23 -7.16 7.39
N LEU A 116 -0.01 -6.87 7.77
CA LEU A 116 -0.35 -5.71 8.59
C LEU A 116 0.46 -5.70 9.89
N GLN A 117 0.49 -6.81 10.62
CA GLN A 117 1.26 -6.93 11.87
C GLN A 117 2.75 -6.68 11.65
N ARG A 118 3.34 -7.23 10.57
CA ARG A 118 4.76 -7.03 10.24
C ARG A 118 5.08 -5.59 9.87
N LEU A 119 4.21 -4.92 9.11
CA LEU A 119 4.37 -3.51 8.77
C LEU A 119 4.32 -2.64 10.04
N ILE A 120 3.40 -2.94 10.96
CA ILE A 120 3.31 -2.23 12.25
C ILE A 120 4.57 -2.46 13.10
N GLN A 121 5.05 -3.70 13.20
CA GLN A 121 6.28 -4.04 13.93
C GLN A 121 7.52 -3.37 13.32
N ALA A 122 7.55 -3.22 11.99
CA ALA A 122 8.61 -2.51 11.27
C ALA A 122 8.48 -0.98 11.33
N GLY A 123 7.47 -0.43 12.00
CA GLY A 123 7.23 1.02 12.06
C GLY A 123 6.73 1.63 10.75
N LYS A 124 6.38 0.82 9.75
CA LYS A 124 5.88 1.24 8.44
C LYS A 124 4.39 1.59 8.48
N TYR A 125 4.02 2.55 9.35
CA TYR A 125 2.62 2.85 9.65
C TYR A 125 1.81 3.34 8.45
N ARG A 126 2.42 4.05 7.50
CA ARG A 126 1.73 4.49 6.27
C ARG A 126 1.36 3.30 5.37
N GLU A 127 2.27 2.35 5.22
CA GLU A 127 2.01 1.12 4.45
C GLU A 127 0.96 0.27 5.17
N ALA A 128 1.07 0.12 6.49
CA ALA A 128 0.09 -0.58 7.32
C ALA A 128 -1.32 0.03 7.19
N LEU A 129 -1.42 1.37 7.19
CA LEU A 129 -2.68 2.09 7.03
C LEU A 129 -3.33 1.81 5.68
N ALA A 130 -2.54 1.78 4.60
CA ALA A 130 -3.03 1.40 3.28
C ALA A 130 -3.52 -0.06 3.25
N GLN A 131 -2.85 -0.98 3.95
CA GLN A 131 -3.31 -2.36 4.06
C GLN A 131 -4.63 -2.49 4.82
N CYS A 132 -4.80 -1.78 5.94
CA CYS A 132 -6.09 -1.72 6.63
C CYS A 132 -7.21 -1.25 5.70
N ALA A 133 -6.99 -0.19 4.92
CA ALA A 133 -7.97 0.31 3.97
C ALA A 133 -8.35 -0.75 2.93
N ASN A 134 -7.37 -1.47 2.37
CA ASN A 134 -7.64 -2.57 1.44
C ASN A 134 -8.46 -3.70 2.08
N MET A 135 -8.16 -4.06 3.32
CA MET A 135 -8.90 -5.10 4.04
C MET A 135 -10.34 -4.67 4.38
N LEU A 136 -10.57 -3.39 4.69
CA LEU A 136 -11.91 -2.83 4.95
C LEU A 136 -12.77 -2.74 3.69
N VAL A 137 -12.18 -2.74 2.49
CA VAL A 137 -12.94 -2.91 1.24
C VAL A 137 -13.51 -4.34 1.13
N LEU A 138 -12.80 -5.34 1.65
CA LEU A 138 -13.25 -6.74 1.64
C LEU A 138 -14.27 -7.03 2.74
N ASP A 139 -14.06 -6.47 3.93
CA ASP A 139 -14.96 -6.60 5.08
C ASP A 139 -15.09 -5.25 5.78
N SER A 140 -16.09 -4.47 5.35
CA SER A 140 -16.33 -3.11 5.84
C SER A 140 -16.78 -3.07 7.30
N ASN A 141 -17.25 -4.18 7.85
CA ASN A 141 -17.81 -4.24 9.19
C ASN A 141 -16.84 -4.90 10.18
N ASN A 142 -15.60 -5.16 9.76
CA ASN A 142 -14.59 -5.74 10.62
C ASN A 142 -14.11 -4.75 11.68
N ILE A 143 -14.69 -4.83 12.87
CA ILE A 143 -14.37 -3.94 13.99
C ILE A 143 -12.88 -3.98 14.33
N SER A 144 -12.25 -5.17 14.38
CA SER A 144 -10.83 -5.30 14.76
C SER A 144 -9.88 -4.58 13.79
N ILE A 145 -10.16 -4.67 12.49
CA ILE A 145 -9.37 -3.96 11.47
C ILE A 145 -9.62 -2.45 11.56
N ARG A 146 -10.86 -2.02 11.80
CA ARG A 146 -11.19 -0.59 12.01
C ARG A 146 -10.51 -0.01 13.24
N GLU A 147 -10.46 -0.75 14.35
CA GLU A 147 -9.73 -0.33 15.55
C GLU A 147 -8.24 -0.14 15.26
N THR A 148 -7.65 -1.08 14.52
CA THR A 148 -6.25 -0.98 14.09
C THR A 148 -6.05 0.23 13.18
N TYR A 149 -6.97 0.47 12.24
CA TYR A 149 -6.94 1.61 11.33
C TYR A 149 -7.05 2.95 12.06
N ALA A 150 -7.98 3.07 13.01
CA ALA A 150 -8.15 4.25 13.86
C ALA A 150 -6.91 4.52 14.72
N GLY A 151 -6.31 3.47 15.29
CA GLY A 151 -5.06 3.57 16.05
C GLY A 151 -3.87 4.03 15.18
N LEU A 152 -3.78 3.57 13.93
CA LEU A 152 -2.76 4.02 12.98
C LEU A 152 -2.97 5.48 12.56
N LEU A 153 -4.22 5.90 12.31
CA LEU A 153 -4.58 7.28 12.02
C LEU A 153 -4.17 8.22 13.17
N TYR A 154 -4.43 7.81 14.41
CA TYR A 154 -4.01 8.55 15.59
C TYR A 154 -2.48 8.71 15.64
N ARG A 155 -1.72 7.61 15.49
CA ARG A 155 -0.24 7.64 15.51
C ARG A 155 0.34 8.57 14.44
N LEU A 156 -0.31 8.66 13.29
CA LEU A 156 0.07 9.52 12.18
C LEU A 156 -0.44 10.97 12.32
N GLY A 157 -1.12 11.30 13.42
CA GLY A 157 -1.65 12.64 13.71
C GLY A 157 -2.91 13.00 12.92
N MET A 158 -3.55 12.04 12.26
CA MET A 158 -4.77 12.23 11.47
C MET A 158 -6.01 12.14 12.37
N LEU A 159 -6.09 13.00 13.39
CA LEU A 159 -7.04 12.89 14.51
C LEU A 159 -8.51 12.88 14.07
N GLU A 160 -8.91 13.80 13.20
CA GLU A 160 -10.28 13.89 12.68
C GLU A 160 -10.72 12.61 11.97
N LYS A 161 -9.83 12.03 11.16
CA LYS A 161 -10.11 10.76 10.46
C LYS A 161 -10.17 9.60 11.45
N GLY A 162 -9.27 9.57 12.44
CA GLY A 162 -9.30 8.57 13.50
C GLY A 162 -10.60 8.65 14.31
N ALA A 163 -11.09 9.85 14.62
CA ALA A 163 -12.35 10.06 15.31
C ALA A 163 -13.56 9.59 14.49
N ALA A 164 -13.54 9.82 13.18
CA ALA A 164 -14.58 9.31 12.28
C ALA A 164 -14.65 7.78 12.32
N GLU A 165 -13.50 7.09 12.26
CA GLU A 165 -13.46 5.62 12.36
C GLU A 165 -13.97 5.09 13.70
N TRP A 166 -13.62 5.75 14.81
CA TRP A 166 -14.15 5.39 16.14
C TRP A 166 -15.67 5.57 16.24
N LYS A 167 -16.26 6.54 15.53
CA LYS A 167 -17.72 6.68 15.43
C LYS A 167 -18.33 5.52 14.63
N GLU A 168 -17.76 5.16 13.49
CA GLU A 168 -18.22 4.01 12.69
C GLU A 168 -18.18 2.72 13.51
N ILE A 169 -17.11 2.49 14.28
CA ILE A 169 -17.01 1.36 15.21
C ILE A 169 -18.15 1.38 16.25
N ALA A 170 -18.47 2.56 16.79
CA ALA A 170 -19.57 2.72 17.72
C ALA A 170 -20.94 2.38 17.09
N GLU A 171 -21.20 2.81 15.86
CA GLU A 171 -22.42 2.43 15.14
C GLU A 171 -22.50 0.91 14.91
N LEU A 172 -21.39 0.27 14.55
CA LEU A 172 -21.32 -1.18 14.39
C LEU A 172 -21.65 -1.92 15.69
N TYR A 173 -21.16 -1.43 16.84
CA TYR A 173 -21.52 -1.98 18.14
C TYR A 173 -23.00 -1.77 18.49
N LEU A 174 -23.59 -0.61 18.16
CA LEU A 174 -25.04 -0.39 18.33
C LEU A 174 -25.86 -1.35 17.49
N LEU A 175 -25.47 -1.61 16.24
CA LEU A 175 -26.10 -2.62 15.38
C LEU A 175 -26.00 -4.03 15.96
N GLN A 176 -24.94 -4.33 16.71
CA GLN A 176 -24.76 -5.59 17.45
C GLN A 176 -25.49 -5.61 18.81
N ASN A 177 -26.28 -4.57 19.14
CA ASN A 177 -26.95 -4.40 20.43
C ASN A 177 -25.96 -4.40 21.63
N LYS A 178 -24.78 -3.82 21.41
CA LYS A 178 -23.67 -3.67 22.37
C LYS A 178 -23.44 -2.20 22.73
N PRO A 179 -24.35 -1.57 23.47
CA PRO A 179 -24.34 -0.13 23.69
C PRO A 179 -23.21 0.36 24.60
N GLU A 180 -22.67 -0.48 25.47
CA GLU A 180 -21.55 -0.14 26.37
C GLU A 180 -20.23 -0.02 25.59
N GLU A 181 -19.98 -0.94 24.66
CA GLU A 181 -18.83 -0.91 23.75
C GLU A 181 -18.95 0.24 22.74
N ALA A 182 -20.17 0.56 22.31
CA ALA A 182 -20.45 1.74 21.49
C ALA A 182 -20.10 3.04 22.24
N LEU A 183 -20.49 3.16 23.51
CA LEU A 183 -20.12 4.31 24.35
C LEU A 183 -18.60 4.45 24.47
N THR A 184 -17.91 3.35 24.73
CA THR A 184 -16.44 3.33 24.82
C THR A 184 -15.80 3.82 23.53
N SER A 185 -16.31 3.39 22.37
CA SER A 185 -15.82 3.80 21.05
C SER A 185 -16.11 5.29 20.78
N TYR A 186 -17.28 5.79 21.17
CA TYR A 186 -17.58 7.22 21.08
C TYR A 186 -16.72 8.07 22.02
N PHE A 187 -16.37 7.59 23.21
CA PHE A 187 -15.44 8.30 24.09
C PHE A 187 -14.06 8.42 23.45
N LYS A 188 -13.53 7.34 22.85
CA LYS A 188 -12.29 7.40 22.07
C LYS A 188 -12.38 8.41 20.91
N ALA A 189 -13.51 8.49 20.21
CA ALA A 189 -13.71 9.52 19.20
C ALA A 189 -13.66 10.95 19.79
N LEU A 190 -14.30 11.16 20.95
CA LEU A 190 -14.34 12.45 21.62
C LEU A 190 -12.97 12.88 22.17
N GLU A 191 -12.14 11.93 22.63
CA GLU A 191 -10.76 12.21 23.04
C GLU A 191 -9.93 12.80 21.88
N LEU A 192 -10.17 12.34 20.65
CA LEU A 192 -9.49 12.83 19.46
C LEU A 192 -10.04 14.17 18.97
N THR A 193 -11.35 14.39 19.12
CA THR A 193 -12.04 15.62 18.71
C THR A 193 -12.94 16.16 19.84
N PRO A 194 -12.36 16.79 20.89
CA PRO A 194 -13.11 17.19 22.09
C PRO A 194 -14.19 18.25 21.84
N LEU A 195 -14.09 18.98 20.73
CA LEU A 195 -14.99 20.08 20.37
C LEU A 195 -16.19 19.63 19.52
N ASP A 196 -16.32 18.33 19.23
CA ASP A 196 -17.46 17.82 18.46
C ASP A 196 -18.75 17.80 19.31
N ARG A 197 -19.53 18.88 19.17
CA ARG A 197 -20.82 19.05 19.86
C ARG A 197 -21.84 17.97 19.46
N GLY A 198 -21.84 17.54 18.20
CA GLY A 198 -22.78 16.52 17.72
C GLY A 198 -22.53 15.17 18.39
N LEU A 199 -21.26 14.82 18.57
CA LEU A 199 -20.85 13.62 19.30
C LEU A 199 -21.19 13.71 20.80
N GLN A 200 -20.96 14.87 21.43
CA GLN A 200 -21.32 15.10 22.84
C GLN A 200 -22.81 14.93 23.09
N GLU A 201 -23.66 15.50 22.24
CA GLU A 201 -25.12 15.34 22.33
C GLU A 201 -25.56 13.88 22.15
N LYS A 202 -24.95 13.16 21.21
CA LYS A 202 -25.25 11.76 20.95
C LYS A 202 -24.87 10.88 22.15
N LEU A 203 -23.71 11.12 22.74
CA LEU A 203 -23.25 10.46 23.97
C LEU A 203 -24.20 10.70 25.13
N LEU A 204 -24.62 11.95 25.37
CA LEU A 204 -25.53 12.30 26.46
C LEU A 204 -26.88 11.57 26.36
N LYS A 205 -27.46 11.50 25.15
CA LYS A 205 -28.70 10.77 24.89
C LYS A 205 -28.53 9.27 25.15
N LEU A 206 -27.44 8.68 24.63
CA LEU A 206 -27.16 7.26 24.77
C LEU A 206 -26.88 6.89 26.24
N SER A 207 -26.03 7.64 26.95
CA SER A 207 -25.73 7.42 28.36
C SER A 207 -26.95 7.59 29.26
N GLY A 208 -27.81 8.57 28.95
CA GLY A 208 -29.06 8.82 29.69
C GLY A 208 -30.05 7.67 29.55
N SER A 209 -30.12 7.05 28.36
CA SER A 209 -30.98 5.88 28.12
C SER A 209 -30.51 4.61 28.85
N LEU A 210 -29.21 4.48 29.09
CA LEU A 210 -28.59 3.29 29.71
C LEU A 210 -28.47 3.39 31.24
N LYS A 211 -28.89 4.51 31.86
CA LYS A 211 -28.71 4.80 33.31
C LYS A 211 -27.25 4.63 33.79
N LEU A 212 -26.28 4.91 32.93
CA LEU A 212 -24.86 4.86 33.27
C LEU A 212 -24.40 6.16 33.94
N PRO A 213 -23.37 6.13 34.82
CA PRO A 213 -22.86 7.33 35.46
C PRO A 213 -22.38 8.34 34.40
N LYS A 214 -22.70 9.62 34.61
CA LYS A 214 -22.31 10.72 33.71
C LYS A 214 -20.79 10.68 33.48
N PRO A 215 -20.31 10.96 32.26
CA PRO A 215 -18.88 10.93 31.97
C PRO A 215 -18.14 11.85 32.94
N ALA A 216 -17.19 11.27 33.67
CA ALA A 216 -16.28 12.02 34.53
C ALA A 216 -15.58 13.05 33.67
N GLN A 217 -15.53 14.29 34.18
CA GLN A 217 -14.91 15.43 33.51
C GLN A 217 -13.54 15.03 32.96
N ALA A 218 -13.29 15.42 31.71
CA ALA A 218 -12.03 15.23 31.02
C ALA A 218 -10.87 15.87 31.81
N HIS A 219 -10.26 15.14 32.73
CA HIS A 219 -9.03 15.50 33.41
C HIS A 219 -8.19 14.24 33.72
N SER A 220 -6.88 14.42 33.54
CA SER A 220 -5.75 13.48 33.67
C SER A 220 -5.69 12.28 32.70
N VAL A 221 -5.10 12.60 31.55
CA VAL A 221 -4.16 11.79 30.75
C VAL A 221 -3.77 10.45 31.38
N ASP A 222 -4.22 9.36 30.77
CA ASP A 222 -3.50 8.08 30.80
C ASP A 222 -2.89 7.84 29.42
N SER A 223 -1.61 8.23 29.27
CA SER A 223 -0.83 8.10 28.05
C SER A 223 -0.50 6.65 27.67
N SER A 224 -1.02 5.66 28.42
CA SER A 224 -0.82 4.23 28.18
C SER A 224 -1.81 3.64 27.17
N ALA A 225 -2.96 4.29 26.94
CA ALA A 225 -4.02 3.77 26.05
C ALA A 225 -3.75 4.00 24.56
N PHE A 226 -2.88 4.95 24.22
CA PHE A 226 -2.45 5.18 22.86
C PHE A 226 -0.92 5.28 22.76
N PRO A 227 -0.31 4.45 21.92
CA PRO A 227 1.13 4.49 21.76
C PRO A 227 1.57 5.81 21.12
N GLU A 228 2.69 6.32 21.63
CA GLU A 228 3.23 7.66 21.44
C GLU A 228 3.12 8.20 19.99
N LYS A 229 2.68 9.46 19.87
CA LYS A 229 2.59 10.20 18.61
C LYS A 229 3.99 10.30 18.00
N LEU A 230 4.15 9.98 16.72
CA LEU A 230 5.43 10.19 16.05
C LEU A 230 5.73 11.70 15.98
N PRO A 231 6.97 12.12 16.26
CA PRO A 231 7.38 13.47 15.92
C PRO A 231 7.23 13.64 14.41
N LEU A 232 6.56 14.73 14.01
CA LEU A 232 6.46 15.15 12.62
C LEU A 232 7.90 15.40 12.15
N SER A 233 8.44 14.54 11.28
CA SER A 233 9.66 14.90 10.56
C SER A 233 9.33 16.12 9.70
N GLU A 234 9.98 17.23 10.01
CA GLU A 234 9.86 18.47 9.26
C GLU A 234 10.13 18.23 7.77
N PRO A 235 9.45 18.95 6.85
CA PRO A 235 9.86 18.94 5.46
C PRO A 235 11.30 19.48 5.36
N PRO A 236 12.16 18.94 4.47
CA PRO A 236 13.54 19.37 4.41
C PRO A 236 13.60 20.87 4.07
N GLU A 237 14.13 21.66 5.01
CA GLU A 237 14.42 23.07 4.80
C GLU A 237 15.40 23.25 3.64
N LYS A 238 15.09 24.22 2.77
CA LYS A 238 15.99 24.66 1.71
C LYS A 238 17.15 25.47 2.31
N GLY A 239 18.32 24.83 2.37
CA GLY A 239 19.64 25.40 2.10
C GLY A 239 20.24 26.38 3.12
N ASN A 240 21.42 26.04 3.63
CA ASN A 240 22.64 26.71 3.17
C ASN A 240 23.92 25.91 3.51
N PRO A 241 25.01 26.10 2.72
CA PRO A 241 26.18 25.23 2.73
C PRO A 241 27.18 25.64 3.82
N LEU A 242 27.66 24.68 4.60
CA LEU A 242 28.77 24.89 5.52
C LEU A 242 29.96 24.03 5.12
N GLU A 243 30.92 24.73 4.51
CA GLU A 243 32.38 24.59 4.63
C GLU A 243 32.96 23.19 4.84
N VAL A 244 33.53 22.65 3.76
CA VAL A 244 34.60 21.65 3.85
C VAL A 244 35.94 22.38 3.70
N LYS A 245 36.76 22.39 4.75
CA LYS A 245 38.18 22.75 4.68
C LYS A 245 39.02 21.54 4.25
N PRO A 246 40.15 21.77 3.54
CA PRO A 246 40.74 20.78 2.63
C PRO A 246 41.89 19.99 3.27
N SER A 247 42.13 18.78 2.79
CA SER A 247 43.45 18.12 2.91
C SER A 247 43.77 17.26 1.67
N ASP A 248 44.74 17.78 0.91
CA ASP A 248 45.85 17.11 0.25
C ASP A 248 45.61 15.83 -0.58
N ALA A 249 45.58 15.98 -1.90
CA ALA A 249 46.39 15.15 -2.81
C ALA A 249 46.54 15.79 -4.21
N ARG A 250 47.68 16.48 -4.37
CA ARG A 250 48.44 16.82 -5.58
C ARG A 250 47.96 16.26 -6.94
N ILE A 251 47.69 17.16 -7.90
CA ILE A 251 48.03 17.00 -9.33
C ILE A 251 48.47 18.38 -9.87
N PRO A 252 49.56 18.48 -10.67
CA PRO A 252 50.19 19.76 -11.00
C PRO A 252 49.49 20.56 -12.10
N SER A 253 49.71 21.87 -11.98
CA SER A 253 49.42 23.04 -12.81
C SER A 253 49.62 22.92 -14.33
N SER A 254 48.72 23.59 -15.07
CA SER A 254 49.08 24.49 -16.18
C SER A 254 47.97 25.54 -16.36
N GLN A 255 48.32 26.65 -17.00
CA GLN A 255 47.89 28.04 -16.74
C GLN A 255 46.72 28.55 -17.63
N PRO A 256 46.25 29.82 -17.44
CA PRO A 256 44.87 30.26 -17.70
C PRO A 256 44.71 31.25 -18.87
N GLY A 257 43.45 31.59 -19.15
CA GLY A 257 43.02 32.79 -19.88
C GLY A 257 41.49 32.72 -20.04
N GLY A 258 40.66 33.75 -19.88
CA GLY A 258 40.79 35.19 -19.72
C GLY A 258 39.51 35.83 -20.29
N GLY A 259 38.94 36.84 -19.61
CA GLY A 259 37.84 37.72 -20.10
C GLY A 259 36.44 37.41 -19.53
N THR A 260 35.93 38.12 -18.51
CA THR A 260 35.24 39.45 -18.47
C THR A 260 33.82 39.50 -19.04
N LEU A 261 32.86 39.84 -18.15
CA LEU A 261 31.66 40.72 -18.26
C LEU A 261 30.80 40.61 -19.54
N THR A 262 29.46 40.50 -19.52
CA THR A 262 28.48 41.44 -18.93
C THR A 262 27.06 40.84 -19.05
N GLU A 263 26.14 41.34 -18.22
CA GLU A 263 24.68 41.12 -18.15
C GLU A 263 23.96 41.16 -19.51
N ILE A 264 22.92 40.32 -19.72
CA ILE A 264 21.61 40.70 -20.31
C ILE A 264 20.49 39.78 -19.79
N SER A 265 19.37 40.40 -19.43
CA SER A 265 18.09 39.84 -18.99
C SER A 265 17.28 39.12 -20.08
N LYS A 266 16.39 38.22 -19.64
CA LYS A 266 15.11 37.79 -20.25
C LYS A 266 15.14 37.04 -21.59
N GLY A 267 14.51 35.85 -21.55
CA GLY A 267 13.75 35.28 -22.67
C GLY A 267 14.55 34.33 -23.57
N GLY A 268 14.29 33.03 -23.44
CA GLY A 268 14.84 32.04 -24.35
C GLY A 268 14.62 30.62 -23.87
N PHE A 269 13.45 30.07 -24.17
CA PHE A 269 13.35 28.65 -24.53
C PHE A 269 14.48 28.35 -25.52
N HIS A 270 15.20 27.24 -25.36
CA HIS A 270 15.57 26.26 -26.41
C HIS A 270 16.37 25.10 -25.78
N GLY A 271 15.80 23.90 -25.87
CA GLY A 271 16.49 22.73 -26.41
C GLY A 271 17.56 22.02 -25.57
N ALA A 272 17.12 21.14 -24.66
CA ALA A 272 17.71 19.82 -24.41
C ALA A 272 16.72 19.05 -23.49
N SER A 273 16.15 17.89 -23.77
CA SER A 273 16.45 16.83 -24.71
C SER A 273 15.15 16.04 -24.95
N LEU A 274 14.61 16.10 -26.18
CA LEU A 274 13.43 15.36 -26.63
C LEU A 274 13.79 13.88 -26.85
N LYS A 275 13.89 13.09 -25.78
CA LYS A 275 13.95 11.61 -25.83
C LYS A 275 13.32 10.91 -24.60
N LYS A 276 12.22 11.45 -24.06
CA LYS A 276 11.43 10.78 -22.98
C LYS A 276 9.90 10.75 -23.17
N LEU A 277 9.38 11.24 -24.29
CA LEU A 277 7.93 11.33 -24.53
C LEU A 277 7.17 9.99 -24.68
N PRO A 278 7.71 8.89 -25.24
CA PRO A 278 6.89 7.68 -25.41
C PRO A 278 6.51 7.06 -24.05
N PHE A 279 7.43 7.06 -23.09
CA PHE A 279 7.23 6.33 -21.83
C PHE A 279 6.17 6.93 -20.91
N GLU A 280 5.97 8.25 -20.95
CA GLU A 280 4.93 8.89 -20.14
C GLU A 280 3.56 8.83 -20.81
N ARG A 281 3.49 8.96 -22.13
CA ARG A 281 2.24 8.80 -22.87
C ARG A 281 1.74 7.36 -22.81
N ASP A 282 2.61 6.37 -23.02
CA ASP A 282 2.25 4.95 -22.91
C ASP A 282 1.76 4.59 -21.49
N ARG A 283 2.32 5.22 -20.45
CA ARG A 283 1.86 5.06 -19.06
C ARG A 283 0.50 5.71 -18.80
N LEU A 284 0.25 6.88 -19.39
CA LEU A 284 -1.06 7.54 -19.31
C LEU A 284 -2.12 6.75 -20.09
N GLU A 285 -1.79 6.23 -21.26
CA GLU A 285 -2.67 5.37 -22.07
C GLU A 285 -2.97 4.03 -21.35
N ALA A 286 -1.99 3.43 -20.68
CA ALA A 286 -2.20 2.24 -19.85
C ALA A 286 -3.09 2.52 -18.62
N SER A 287 -2.91 3.68 -17.98
CA SER A 287 -3.79 4.13 -16.89
C SER A 287 -5.21 4.40 -17.38
N LEU A 288 -5.36 5.02 -18.56
CA LEU A 288 -6.65 5.27 -19.20
C LEU A 288 -7.39 3.95 -19.48
N ARG A 289 -6.71 2.92 -20.00
CA ARG A 289 -7.31 1.60 -20.23
C ARG A 289 -7.88 1.00 -18.95
N LYS A 290 -7.14 1.06 -17.84
CA LYS A 290 -7.60 0.54 -16.54
C LYS A 290 -8.82 1.28 -16.00
N VAL A 291 -8.88 2.60 -16.20
CA VAL A 291 -10.02 3.43 -15.81
C VAL A 291 -11.25 3.07 -16.64
N LEU A 292 -11.10 2.91 -17.95
CA LEU A 292 -12.18 2.49 -18.86
C LEU A 292 -12.71 1.09 -18.53
N GLU A 293 -11.83 0.12 -18.28
CA GLU A 293 -12.24 -1.23 -17.85
C GLU A 293 -12.99 -1.20 -16.50
N SER A 294 -12.54 -0.36 -15.56
CA SER A 294 -13.20 -0.20 -14.26
C SER A 294 -14.57 0.47 -14.41
N LYS A 295 -14.71 1.42 -15.34
CA LYS A 295 -15.97 2.09 -15.67
C LYS A 295 -16.97 1.13 -16.29
N GLU A 296 -16.55 0.35 -17.29
CA GLU A 296 -17.39 -0.64 -17.97
C GLU A 296 -17.92 -1.70 -16.98
N ARG A 297 -17.08 -2.13 -16.01
CA ARG A 297 -17.51 -3.04 -14.93
C ARG A 297 -18.57 -2.39 -14.03
N ALA A 298 -18.39 -1.12 -13.66
CA ALA A 298 -19.35 -0.39 -12.83
C ALA A 298 -20.69 -0.16 -13.57
N GLU A 299 -20.67 0.12 -14.87
CA GLU A 299 -21.87 0.27 -15.70
C GLU A 299 -22.64 -1.05 -15.86
N LYS A 300 -21.93 -2.17 -16.06
CA LYS A 300 -22.55 -3.52 -16.07
C LYS A 300 -23.21 -3.83 -14.74
N LEU A 301 -22.54 -3.51 -13.62
CA LEU A 301 -23.12 -3.67 -12.28
C LEU A 301 -24.37 -2.77 -12.12
N LEU A 302 -24.33 -1.53 -12.57
CA LEU A 302 -25.49 -0.62 -12.51
C LEU A 302 -26.69 -1.18 -13.28
N ALA A 303 -26.47 -1.77 -14.47
CA ALA A 303 -27.51 -2.40 -15.27
C ALA A 303 -28.12 -3.62 -14.57
N THR A 304 -27.31 -4.44 -13.90
CA THR A 304 -27.81 -5.59 -13.12
C THR A 304 -28.64 -5.14 -11.92
N VAL A 305 -28.18 -4.11 -11.21
CA VAL A 305 -28.87 -3.57 -10.01
C VAL A 305 -30.17 -2.87 -10.38
N GLY A 306 -30.22 -2.19 -11.54
CA GLY A 306 -31.44 -1.56 -12.06
C GLY A 306 -32.54 -2.55 -12.48
N SER A 307 -32.20 -3.84 -12.66
CA SER A 307 -33.15 -4.90 -13.03
C SER A 307 -33.75 -5.66 -11.83
N LEU A 308 -33.30 -5.36 -10.60
CA LEU A 308 -33.78 -5.99 -9.37
C LEU A 308 -35.16 -5.44 -8.97
N GLN A 309 -36.04 -6.33 -8.48
CA GLN A 309 -37.41 -5.97 -8.08
C GLN A 309 -37.45 -5.00 -6.87
N PRO A 310 -38.52 -4.18 -6.72
CA PRO A 310 -38.61 -3.08 -5.75
C PRO A 310 -38.46 -3.47 -4.26
N ASP A 311 -38.61 -4.75 -3.92
CA ASP A 311 -38.64 -5.23 -2.52
C ASP A 311 -37.24 -5.41 -1.90
N GLN A 312 -36.17 -5.32 -2.68
CA GLN A 312 -34.78 -5.35 -2.21
C GLN A 312 -34.20 -3.95 -2.33
N ASP A 313 -34.30 -3.12 -1.29
CA ASP A 313 -33.95 -1.68 -1.30
C ASP A 313 -32.58 -1.38 -1.97
N PRO A 314 -32.53 -1.14 -3.30
CA PRO A 314 -31.28 -1.11 -4.05
C PRO A 314 -30.66 0.30 -4.02
N LYS A 315 -31.30 1.24 -3.32
CA LYS A 315 -30.98 2.67 -3.34
C LYS A 315 -29.54 2.95 -2.88
N PRO A 316 -29.00 2.37 -1.79
CA PRO A 316 -27.65 2.67 -1.34
C PRO A 316 -26.58 2.17 -2.33
N LEU A 317 -26.77 0.94 -2.84
CA LEU A 317 -25.86 0.31 -3.79
C LEU A 317 -25.89 1.03 -5.16
N TRP A 318 -27.08 1.39 -5.63
CA TRP A 318 -27.26 2.13 -6.88
C TRP A 318 -26.63 3.52 -6.82
N ILE A 319 -26.80 4.25 -5.69
CA ILE A 319 -26.16 5.55 -5.47
C ILE A 319 -24.64 5.40 -5.44
N ALA A 320 -24.11 4.40 -4.75
CA ALA A 320 -22.66 4.15 -4.67
C ALA A 320 -22.05 3.80 -6.04
N ILE A 321 -22.72 2.96 -6.83
CA ILE A 321 -22.26 2.61 -8.19
C ILE A 321 -22.27 3.85 -9.09
N LYS A 322 -23.31 4.68 -9.02
CA LYS A 322 -23.37 5.94 -9.77
C LYS A 322 -22.27 6.92 -9.38
N GLN A 323 -22.01 7.07 -8.08
CA GLN A 323 -20.93 7.92 -7.60
C GLN A 323 -19.58 7.42 -8.11
N ARG A 324 -19.36 6.10 -8.09
CA ARG A 324 -18.13 5.49 -8.61
C ARG A 324 -17.94 5.72 -10.10
N ILE A 325 -19.00 5.67 -10.90
CA ILE A 325 -18.94 5.98 -12.33
C ILE A 325 -18.54 7.45 -12.53
N ALA A 326 -19.15 8.38 -11.78
CA ALA A 326 -18.82 9.80 -11.86
C ALA A 326 -17.35 10.08 -11.48
N ASP A 327 -16.83 9.42 -10.44
CA ASP A 327 -15.42 9.54 -10.05
C ASP A 327 -14.48 9.03 -11.15
N LEU A 328 -14.82 7.91 -11.79
CA LEU A 328 -14.04 7.34 -12.90
C LEU A 328 -14.09 8.21 -14.15
N GLU A 329 -15.21 8.88 -14.43
CA GLU A 329 -15.34 9.86 -15.52
C GLU A 329 -14.47 11.10 -15.30
N ALA A 330 -14.38 11.59 -14.06
CA ALA A 330 -13.49 12.69 -13.71
C ALA A 330 -12.02 12.31 -13.93
N ILE A 331 -11.62 11.11 -13.50
CA ILE A 331 -10.27 10.58 -13.71
C ILE A 331 -9.99 10.37 -15.20
N GLU A 332 -10.96 9.85 -15.96
CA GLU A 332 -10.84 9.68 -17.42
C GLU A 332 -10.58 11.03 -18.11
N LEU A 333 -11.34 12.07 -17.75
CA LEU A 333 -11.21 13.41 -18.30
C LEU A 333 -9.84 14.01 -17.98
N GLU A 334 -9.36 13.84 -16.74
CA GLU A 334 -8.04 14.32 -16.31
C GLU A 334 -6.92 13.65 -17.12
N ILE A 335 -6.95 12.32 -17.25
CA ILE A 335 -5.94 11.57 -18.00
C ILE A 335 -5.98 11.94 -19.49
N ARG A 336 -7.17 12.08 -20.09
CA ARG A 336 -7.30 12.55 -21.48
C ARG A 336 -6.77 13.97 -21.67
N GLY A 337 -7.00 14.85 -20.69
CA GLY A 337 -6.43 16.21 -20.68
C GLY A 337 -4.90 16.19 -20.63
N GLN A 338 -4.30 15.31 -19.83
CA GLN A 338 -2.85 15.13 -19.75
C GLN A 338 -2.26 14.52 -21.03
N ILE A 339 -2.99 13.64 -21.72
CA ILE A 339 -2.58 13.08 -23.02
C ILE A 339 -2.70 14.13 -24.14
N SER A 340 -3.71 15.01 -24.10
CA SER A 340 -3.94 16.03 -25.13
C SER A 340 -2.97 17.23 -25.02
N THR A 341 -2.49 17.53 -23.81
CA THR A 341 -1.56 18.65 -23.53
C THR A 341 -0.09 18.30 -23.70
N ARG A 342 0.25 17.04 -24.01
CA ARG A 342 1.61 16.50 -24.14
C ARG A 342 1.81 15.85 -25.50
#